data_AF-A0A2M7QCJ2-F1
#
_entry.id   AF-A0A2M7QCJ2-F1
#
_cell.length_a   1.000
_cell.length_b   1.000
_cell.length_c   1.000
_cell.angle_alpha   90.00
_cell.angle_beta   90.00
_cell.angle_gamma   90.00
#
_symmetry.space_group_name_H-M   'P 1'
#
loop_
_entity.id
_entity.type
_entity.pdbx_description
1 polymer ?
#
loop_
_entity_poly.entity_id
_entity_poly.type
_entity_poly.pdbx_seq_one_letter_code
_entity_poly.pdbx_strand_id
1 'polypeptide(L)'
;MRPPVYVYDPTPLDVLSRVRGIGRYLQILREVAEPHWIFTQDIKSIPTHGIFINPFINFFQYPRHIKRVTDRQIAVIHDLIGLKYPDDFPVGIKGELATWVNKQVLKSYDAIITDSETSKKDIVT
;
A
#
# COMPACT_ATOMS: atom_id res chain seq x y z
N MET A 1 -10.86 17.82 16.30
CA MET A 1 -9.64 17.01 16.51
C MET A 1 -9.16 16.50 15.16
N ARG A 2 -7.85 16.35 14.95
CA ARG A 2 -7.36 15.65 13.75
C ARG A 2 -7.75 14.17 13.86
N PRO A 3 -8.24 13.52 12.78
CA PRO A 3 -8.55 12.10 12.82
C PRO A 3 -7.28 11.27 13.09
N PRO A 4 -7.38 10.13 13.79
CA PRO A 4 -6.24 9.25 14.02
C PRO A 4 -5.71 8.69 12.69
N VAL A 5 -4.39 8.52 12.59
CA VAL A 5 -3.72 7.98 11.41
C VAL A 5 -3.25 6.56 11.72
N TYR A 6 -3.64 5.61 10.86
CA TYR A 6 -3.26 4.20 10.93
C TYR A 6 -2.39 3.85 9.73
N VAL A 7 -1.18 3.36 9.98
CA VAL A 7 -0.23 2.95 8.94
C VAL A 7 -0.10 1.43 8.95
N TYR A 8 -0.25 0.81 7.79
CA TYR A 8 -0.05 -0.62 7.65
C TYR A 8 1.44 -0.99 7.75
N ASP A 9 1.77 -1.86 8.71
CA ASP A 9 3.11 -2.41 8.92
C ASP A 9 3.12 -3.94 8.78
N PRO A 10 3.66 -4.50 7.67
CA PRO A 10 3.79 -5.95 7.47
C PRO A 10 5.02 -6.57 8.15
N THR A 11 5.98 -5.78 8.65
CA THR A 11 7.29 -6.27 9.13
C THR A 11 7.26 -7.23 10.32
N PRO A 12 6.23 -7.25 11.20
CA PRO A 12 6.15 -8.28 12.22
C PRO A 12 5.66 -9.63 11.66
N LEU A 13 4.94 -9.65 10.53
CA LEU A 13 4.48 -10.88 9.86
C LEU A 13 5.47 -11.43 8.84
N ASP A 14 6.34 -10.57 8.28
CA ASP A 14 7.30 -10.94 7.25
C ASP A 14 8.73 -10.57 7.66
N VAL A 15 9.45 -11.58 8.16
CA VAL A 15 10.85 -11.48 8.58
C VAL A 15 11.76 -11.05 7.43
N LEU A 16 11.45 -11.42 6.19
CA LEU A 16 12.22 -11.02 5.02
C LEU A 16 11.97 -9.55 4.68
N SER A 17 10.73 -9.07 4.84
CA SER A 17 10.40 -7.65 4.67
C SER A 17 11.10 -6.74 5.69
N ARG A 18 11.47 -7.27 6.87
CA ARG A 18 12.22 -6.54 7.90
C ARG A 18 13.63 -6.15 7.46
N VAL A 19 14.28 -7.00 6.68
CA VAL A 19 15.65 -6.78 6.17
C VAL A 19 15.69 -6.22 4.73
N ARG A 20 14.52 -6.14 4.08
CA ARG A 20 14.34 -5.49 2.78
C ARG A 20 14.00 -4.01 2.97
N GLY A 21 13.96 -3.25 1.87
CA GLY A 21 13.71 -1.79 1.87
C GLY A 21 12.46 -1.34 2.66
N ILE A 22 11.45 -2.21 2.81
CA ILE A 22 10.23 -2.01 3.60
C ILE A 22 10.55 -1.66 5.06
N GLY A 23 11.45 -2.39 5.71
CA GLY A 23 11.82 -2.15 7.11
C GLY A 23 12.47 -0.79 7.31
N ARG A 24 13.41 -0.41 6.44
CA ARG A 24 14.06 0.91 6.49
C ARG A 24 13.07 2.04 6.20
N TYR A 25 12.16 1.86 5.23
CA TYR A 25 11.12 2.83 4.93
C TYR A 25 10.23 3.10 6.15
N LEU A 26 9.71 2.06 6.79
CA LEU A 26 8.86 2.20 7.97
C LEU A 26 9.61 2.78 9.17
N GLN A 27 10.89 2.46 9.32
CA GLN A 27 11.73 3.07 10.35
C GLN A 27 11.79 4.59 10.16
N ILE A 28 12.16 5.05 8.95
CA ILE A 28 12.22 6.50 8.64
C ILE A 28 10.85 7.13 8.81
N LEU A 29 9.78 6.47 8.35
CA LEU A 29 8.42 6.98 8.48
C LEU A 29 8.02 7.17 9.95
N ARG A 30 8.42 6.24 10.84
CA ARG A 30 8.20 6.37 12.29
C ARG A 30 9.01 7.51 12.91
N GLU A 31 10.24 7.73 12.44
CA GLU A 31 11.11 8.80 12.93
C GLU A 31 10.56 10.20 12.58
N VAL A 32 9.82 10.34 11.48
CA VAL A 32 9.24 11.62 11.04
C VAL A 32 7.74 11.77 11.31
N ALA A 33 7.03 10.68 11.63
CA ALA A 33 5.60 10.69 11.90
C ALA A 33 5.26 11.40 13.22
N GLU A 34 4.03 11.92 13.32
CA GLU A 34 3.55 12.49 14.58
C GLU A 34 3.36 11.37 15.63
N PRO A 35 3.59 11.62 16.93
CA PRO A 35 3.55 10.59 17.98
C PRO A 35 2.22 9.82 18.11
N HIS A 36 1.12 10.38 17.58
CA HIS A 36 -0.21 9.79 17.63
C HIS A 36 -0.52 8.85 16.44
N TRP A 37 0.42 8.67 15.52
CA TRP A 37 0.27 7.72 14.40
C TRP A 37 0.41 6.28 14.89
N ILE A 38 -0.52 5.42 14.47
CA ILE A 38 -0.62 4.04 14.92
C ILE A 38 -0.15 3.12 13.80
N PHE A 39 0.96 2.42 14.01
CA PHE A 39 1.46 1.41 13.07
C PHE A 39 0.90 0.05 13.46
N THR A 40 0.17 -0.60 12.56
CA THR A 40 -0.48 -1.89 12.82
C THR A 40 -0.37 -2.84 11.65
N GLN A 41 -0.21 -4.13 11.96
CA GLN A 41 -0.32 -5.22 10.98
C GLN A 41 -1.76 -5.71 10.81
N ASP A 42 -2.63 -5.39 11.77
CA ASP A 42 -4.01 -5.85 11.78
C ASP A 42 -4.93 -4.76 11.25
N ILE A 43 -5.28 -4.89 9.97
CA ILE A 43 -6.18 -3.98 9.27
C ILE A 43 -7.61 -4.09 9.82
N LYS A 44 -8.00 -5.24 10.39
CA LYS A 44 -9.38 -5.49 10.83
C LYS A 44 -9.72 -4.78 12.13
N SER A 45 -8.73 -4.47 12.96
CA SER A 45 -8.92 -3.71 14.21
C SER A 45 -8.92 -2.20 14.01
N ILE A 46 -8.70 -1.71 12.79
CA ILE A 46 -8.72 -0.27 12.49
C ILE A 46 -10.17 0.23 12.56
N PRO A 47 -10.47 1.24 13.41
CA PRO A 47 -11.78 1.88 13.43
C PRO A 47 -12.12 2.54 12.10
N THR A 48 -13.40 2.56 11.74
CA THR A 48 -13.85 3.13 10.46
C THR A 48 -13.62 4.64 10.35
N HIS A 49 -13.53 5.36 11.48
CA HIS A 49 -13.22 6.79 11.50
C HIS A 49 -11.72 7.00 11.73
N GLY A 50 -11.01 7.40 10.69
CA GLY A 50 -9.57 7.59 10.70
C GLY A 50 -8.96 7.65 9.29
N ILE A 51 -7.68 8.02 9.23
CA ILE A 51 -6.91 8.00 7.99
C ILE A 51 -6.13 6.68 7.96
N PHE A 52 -6.38 5.85 6.96
CA PHE A 52 -5.59 4.65 6.71
C PHE A 52 -4.54 4.91 5.62
N ILE A 53 -3.29 4.55 5.90
CA ILE A 53 -2.18 4.63 4.96
C ILE A 53 -1.69 3.21 4.70
N ASN A 54 -1.73 2.80 3.43
CA ASN A 54 -1.13 1.55 2.97
C ASN A 54 0.13 1.84 2.15
N PRO A 55 1.32 1.74 2.76
CA PRO A 55 2.57 2.02 2.05
C PRO A 55 3.04 0.88 1.14
N PHE A 56 2.43 -0.30 1.20
CA PHE A 56 2.95 -1.49 0.52
C PHE A 56 1.88 -2.17 -0.34
N ILE A 57 1.63 -1.57 -1.50
CA ILE A 57 0.77 -2.18 -2.51
C ILE A 57 1.62 -3.04 -3.45
N ASN A 58 1.21 -4.30 -3.59
CA ASN A 58 1.80 -5.24 -4.53
C ASN A 58 0.71 -5.73 -5.48
N PHE A 59 0.82 -5.35 -6.75
CA PHE A 59 -0.17 -5.69 -7.76
C PHE A 59 -0.20 -7.18 -8.10
N PHE A 60 0.90 -7.91 -7.90
CA PHE A 60 1.02 -9.32 -8.25
C PHE A 60 0.59 -10.26 -7.13
N GLN A 61 0.23 -9.73 -5.97
CA GLN A 61 -0.30 -10.49 -4.84
C GLN A 61 -1.74 -10.06 -4.56
N TYR A 62 -2.58 -10.99 -4.12
CA TYR A 62 -3.95 -10.64 -3.75
C TYR A 62 -3.97 -9.59 -2.63
N PRO A 63 -4.82 -8.56 -2.73
CA PRO A 63 -4.88 -7.51 -1.72
C PRO A 63 -5.34 -8.07 -0.38
N ARG A 64 -4.75 -7.56 0.71
CA ARG A 64 -5.06 -8.00 2.08
C ARG A 64 -6.45 -7.58 2.55
N HIS A 65 -7.02 -6.55 1.93
CA HIS A 65 -8.39 -6.10 2.14
C HIS A 65 -8.98 -5.71 0.79
N ILE A 66 -10.25 -6.07 0.59
CA ILE A 66 -10.99 -5.72 -0.64
C ILE A 66 -11.94 -4.53 -0.36
N LYS A 67 -12.46 -4.47 0.87
CA LYS A 67 -13.36 -3.41 1.32
C LYS A 67 -12.55 -2.24 1.86
N ARG A 68 -13.14 -1.05 1.76
CA ARG A 68 -12.67 0.17 2.40
C ARG A 68 -12.49 -0.04 3.90
N VAL A 69 -11.33 0.36 4.41
CA VAL A 69 -10.93 0.20 5.82
C VAL A 69 -11.48 1.36 6.66
N THR A 70 -11.25 2.59 6.21
CA THR A 70 -11.65 3.81 6.94
C THR A 70 -12.30 4.86 6.03
N ASP A 71 -12.82 5.94 6.62
CA ASP A 71 -13.41 7.09 5.92
C ASP A 71 -12.41 7.91 5.10
N ARG A 72 -11.09 7.74 5.31
CA ARG A 72 -10.03 8.29 4.43
C ARG A 72 -8.90 7.29 4.22
N GLN A 73 -8.55 6.96 2.97
CA GLN A 73 -7.51 5.98 2.65
C GLN A 73 -6.49 6.53 1.64
N ILE A 74 -5.22 6.31 1.93
CA ILE A 74 -4.07 6.73 1.13
C ILE A 74 -3.23 5.50 0.76
N ALA A 75 -2.96 5.36 -0.52
CA ALA A 75 -2.08 4.33 -1.07
C ALA A 75 -0.71 4.97 -1.36
N VAL A 76 0.38 4.31 -1.00
CA VAL A 76 1.71 4.65 -1.53
C VAL A 76 2.14 3.54 -2.46
N ILE A 77 2.51 3.91 -3.68
CA ILE A 77 2.95 3.00 -4.73
C ILE A 77 4.38 3.38 -5.10
N HIS A 78 5.30 2.49 -4.78
CA HIS A 78 6.72 2.68 -5.02
C HIS A 78 7.13 2.33 -6.45
N ASP A 79 6.53 1.30 -7.04
CA ASP A 79 6.94 0.80 -8.35
C ASP A 79 5.78 0.21 -9.15
N LEU A 80 5.87 0.35 -10.46
CA LEU A 80 4.93 -0.12 -11.48
C LEU A 80 5.65 -0.81 -12.64
N ILE A 81 6.97 -1.03 -12.55
CA ILE A 81 7.79 -1.53 -13.65
C ILE A 81 7.26 -2.83 -14.22
N GLY A 82 6.86 -3.79 -13.38
CA GLY A 82 6.32 -5.06 -13.83
C GLY A 82 4.95 -4.95 -14.50
N LEU A 83 4.18 -3.88 -14.21
CA LEU A 83 2.93 -3.60 -14.93
C LEU A 83 3.19 -2.93 -16.28
N LYS A 84 4.26 -2.14 -16.37
CA LYS A 84 4.66 -1.41 -17.57
C LYS A 84 5.33 -2.31 -18.61
N TYR A 85 6.11 -3.29 -18.15
CA TYR A 85 6.89 -4.20 -18.99
C TYR A 85 6.46 -5.66 -18.76
N PRO A 86 5.22 -6.04 -19.11
CA PRO A 86 4.70 -7.38 -18.83
C PRO A 86 5.45 -8.50 -19.56
N ASP A 87 6.09 -8.19 -20.70
CA ASP A 87 6.88 -9.15 -21.46
C ASP A 87 8.18 -9.52 -20.73
N ASP A 88 8.80 -8.55 -20.05
CA ASP A 88 10.00 -8.74 -19.24
C ASP A 88 9.69 -9.26 -17.82
N PHE A 89 8.48 -8.97 -17.32
CA PHE A 89 7.99 -9.38 -16.01
C PHE A 89 6.69 -10.19 -16.14
N PRO A 90 6.73 -11.39 -16.75
CA PRO A 90 5.54 -12.18 -17.00
C PRO A 90 4.92 -12.62 -15.68
N VAL A 91 3.72 -12.08 -15.42
CA VAL A 91 2.91 -12.45 -14.27
C VAL A 91 1.92 -13.49 -14.75
N GLY A 92 2.12 -14.76 -14.36
CA GLY A 92 1.19 -15.81 -14.76
C GLY A 92 -0.26 -15.50 -14.35
N ILE A 93 -1.22 -16.32 -14.78
CA ILE A 93 -2.68 -16.08 -14.63
C ILE A 93 -3.10 -15.59 -13.21
N LYS A 94 -2.48 -16.13 -12.15
CA LYS A 94 -2.74 -15.70 -10.77
C LYS A 94 -2.35 -14.24 -10.51
N GLY A 95 -1.22 -13.79 -11.06
CA GLY A 95 -0.72 -12.43 -10.96
C GLY A 95 -1.54 -11.45 -11.80
N GLU A 96 -2.04 -11.86 -12.97
CA GLU A 96 -2.98 -11.05 -13.76
C GLU A 96 -4.29 -10.81 -12.99
N LEU A 97 -4.85 -11.87 -12.39
CA LEU A 97 -6.06 -11.75 -11.59
C LEU A 97 -5.82 -10.89 -10.34
N ALA A 98 -4.71 -11.08 -9.64
CA ALA A 98 -4.32 -10.23 -8.51
C ALA A 98 -4.19 -8.77 -8.94
N THR A 99 -3.59 -8.50 -10.10
CA THR A 99 -3.43 -7.15 -10.66
C THR A 99 -4.78 -6.51 -10.89
N TRP A 100 -5.70 -7.25 -11.52
CA TRP A 100 -7.06 -6.78 -11.76
C TRP A 100 -7.79 -6.45 -10.45
N VAL A 101 -7.72 -7.31 -9.43
CA VAL A 101 -8.35 -7.06 -8.12
C VAL A 101 -7.72 -5.85 -7.43
N ASN A 102 -6.39 -5.72 -7.40
CA ASN A 102 -5.71 -4.57 -6.82
C ASN A 102 -6.12 -3.26 -7.50
N LYS A 103 -6.25 -3.25 -8.83
CA LYS A 103 -6.77 -2.08 -9.57
C LYS A 103 -8.20 -1.71 -9.15
N GLN A 104 -9.08 -2.68 -8.87
CA GLN A 104 -10.41 -2.38 -8.34
C GLN A 104 -10.35 -1.86 -6.90
N VAL A 105 -9.51 -2.45 -6.04
CA VAL A 105 -9.34 -2.00 -4.64
C VAL A 105 -8.80 -0.58 -4.58
N LEU A 106 -7.88 -0.21 -5.46
CA LEU A 106 -7.32 1.15 -5.55
C LEU A 106 -8.38 2.23 -5.82
N LYS A 107 -9.47 1.91 -6.51
CA LYS A 107 -10.58 2.85 -6.70
C LYS A 107 -11.26 3.25 -5.38
N SER A 108 -11.07 2.47 -4.32
CA SER A 108 -11.57 2.79 -2.98
C SER A 108 -10.63 3.69 -2.17
N TYR A 109 -9.47 4.08 -2.72
CA TYR A 109 -8.53 5.00 -2.09
C TYR A 109 -8.81 6.44 -2.53
N ASP A 110 -8.70 7.39 -1.61
CA ASP A 110 -8.97 8.80 -1.90
C ASP A 110 -7.75 9.52 -2.47
N ALA A 111 -6.55 9.01 -2.18
CA ALA A 111 -5.31 9.52 -2.69
C ALA A 111 -4.32 8.38 -2.97
N ILE A 112 -3.53 8.56 -4.02
CA ILE A 112 -2.42 7.70 -4.40
C ILE A 112 -1.17 8.57 -4.43
N ILE A 113 -0.15 8.16 -3.68
CA ILE A 113 1.17 8.80 -3.62
C ILE A 113 2.14 7.91 -4.39
N THR A 114 2.96 8.52 -5.24
CA THR A 114 4.00 7.84 -6.01
C THR A 114 5.33 8.56 -5.87
N ASP A 115 6.42 7.80 -5.98
CA ASP A 115 7.77 8.35 -5.85
C ASP A 115 8.24 9.14 -7.09
N SER A 116 7.51 9.07 -8.20
CA SER A 116 7.83 9.80 -9.44
C SER A 116 6.61 10.22 -10.25
N GLU A 117 6.78 11.28 -11.07
CA GLU A 117 5.76 11.70 -12.05
C GLU A 117 5.55 10.63 -13.15
N THR A 118 6.56 9.81 -13.43
CA THR A 118 6.43 8.69 -14.39
C THR A 118 5.43 7.67 -13.86
N SER A 119 5.60 7.23 -12.60
CA SER A 119 4.69 6.28 -11.98
C SER A 119 3.27 6.82 -11.90
N LYS A 120 3.11 8.12 -11.61
CA LYS A 120 1.80 8.78 -11.61
C LYS A 120 1.11 8.71 -12.97
N LYS A 121 1.84 8.98 -14.07
CA LYS A 121 1.29 8.84 -15.43
C LYS A 121 0.87 7.40 -15.68
N ASP A 122 1.75 6.45 -15.37
CA ASP A 122 1.50 5.01 -15.58
C ASP A 122 0.27 4.49 -14.78
N ILE A 123 -0.14 5.13 -13.67
CA ILE A 123 -1.37 4.79 -12.91
C ILE A 123 -2.64 5.37 -13.52
N VAL A 124 -2.55 6.58 -14.09
CA VAL A 124 -3.71 7.33 -14.61
C VAL A 124 -4.13 6.83 -16.01
N THR A 125 -3.18 6.26 -16.77
CA THR A 125 -3.43 5.64 -18.09
C THR A 125 -4.21 4.33 -17.99
#